data_AF-A0A8C2MGM1-F1
#
_entry.id   AF-A0A8C2MGM1-F1
#
_cell.length_a   1.000
_cell.length_b   1.000
_cell.length_c   1.000
_cell.angle_alpha   90.00
_cell.angle_beta   90.00
_cell.angle_gamma   90.00
#
_symmetry.space_group_name_H-M   'P 1'
#
loop_
_entity.id
_entity.type
_entity.pdbx_description
1 polymer ?
#
loop_
_entity_poly.entity_id
_entity_poly.type
_entity_poly.pdbx_seq_one_letter_code
_entity_poly.pdbx_strand_id
1 'polypeptide(L)'
;MEDFDDLTQSSEISSFGKFPCPNYEAVLKLIEHLSLECKDSDSLLKIQDTIHSYKRLIQFKSSHCKALEGKLGIMENEVTGLHKKLSEAEHEKIKQEQELYNLRFALKQEEEKRKNADWVYEKIKEQLREKEAQYNKEVKVKQKLEIRVRELDLELKTVINNLNKVKERNGIERQLLQEQNVRILQDEILANQLHKQKELKMAQEKISSQFQEALDQHQQEPKMQDYIQKLGLENCKLKATARKQAEKIEQLKKNLVSEILNDDLTAKLETASSKCLHLHKENQLLQQELLSMKTIQKKCEKLKKHKRKLEQEIVNLKVYMEKNMIECGQMEQYKWEIEEKTKQALAEKLKQVNLFLQTQAAYEDKLEKLRHEQNASVRTEMELRIRDLESEFCKMKSQVDCNQIEMENYKQLYLEEVKIRKSLSNKLSITDERLAKVKTKLLQERKQNRTSQYSTIDTRSVLESTCQRDLSNRFFIPRSFSGENVMVPTSNLWHSIETTENLYTVPSLCLCLSVSLSLPTPMD
;
A
#
# COMPACT_ATOMS: atom_id res chain seq x y z
N MET A 1 -37.64 -19.14 14.90
CA MET A 1 -38.51 -19.99 15.74
C MET A 1 -39.13 -19.04 16.75
N GLU A 2 -40.12 -18.33 16.26
CA GLU A 2 -40.99 -17.34 16.91
C GLU A 2 -42.29 -17.41 16.10
N ASP A 3 -43.43 -17.43 16.78
CA ASP A 3 -44.69 -17.88 16.19
C ASP A 3 -45.45 -16.73 15.49
N PHE A 4 -45.99 -16.99 14.30
CA PHE A 4 -46.92 -16.09 13.60
C PHE A 4 -47.95 -16.86 12.72
N ASP A 5 -48.44 -17.99 13.23
CA ASP A 5 -49.50 -18.81 12.61
C ASP A 5 -50.89 -18.49 13.21
N ASP A 6 -51.36 -17.23 13.12
CA ASP A 6 -52.77 -16.90 13.43
C ASP A 6 -53.33 -15.62 12.75
N LEU A 7 -53.62 -15.69 11.44
CA LEU A 7 -54.53 -14.76 10.75
C LEU A 7 -55.32 -15.44 9.61
N THR A 8 -56.03 -16.53 9.91
CA THR A 8 -56.89 -17.21 8.91
C THR A 8 -58.36 -17.38 9.33
N GLN A 9 -58.88 -16.48 10.18
CA GLN A 9 -60.32 -16.38 10.50
C GLN A 9 -60.83 -14.94 10.53
N SER A 10 -61.26 -14.42 9.38
CA SER A 10 -62.30 -13.38 9.30
C SER A 10 -62.87 -13.26 7.89
N SER A 11 -64.03 -13.86 7.68
CA SER A 11 -64.98 -13.47 6.63
C SER A 11 -66.38 -13.86 7.07
N GLU A 12 -66.78 -13.35 8.24
CA GLU A 12 -68.20 -13.19 8.54
C GLU A 12 -68.79 -12.24 7.49
N ILE A 13 -69.42 -12.80 6.46
CA ILE A 13 -70.29 -12.03 5.57
C ILE A 13 -71.52 -11.68 6.40
N SER A 14 -71.42 -10.56 7.13
CA SER A 14 -72.52 -9.96 7.88
C SER A 14 -73.71 -9.86 6.95
N SER A 15 -74.79 -10.56 7.28
CA SER A 15 -75.94 -10.70 6.40
C SER A 15 -76.67 -9.36 6.30
N PHE A 16 -76.29 -8.53 5.32
CA PHE A 16 -76.97 -7.27 5.02
C PHE A 16 -78.47 -7.51 4.94
N GLY A 17 -79.19 -6.91 5.88
CA GLY A 17 -80.55 -7.33 6.20
C GLY A 17 -81.45 -7.27 4.98
N LYS A 18 -82.01 -8.42 4.59
CA LYS A 18 -83.16 -8.46 3.68
C LYS A 18 -84.35 -7.82 4.37
N PHE A 19 -84.45 -6.49 4.26
CA PHE A 19 -85.70 -5.76 4.49
C PHE A 19 -86.81 -6.49 3.73
N PRO A 20 -87.91 -6.90 4.38
CA PRO A 20 -89.00 -7.56 3.69
C PRO A 20 -89.56 -6.63 2.61
N CYS A 21 -89.21 -6.90 1.34
CA CYS A 21 -89.84 -6.22 0.23
C CYS A 21 -91.34 -6.52 0.31
N PRO A 22 -92.23 -5.51 0.33
CA PRO A 22 -93.67 -5.75 0.35
C PRO A 22 -94.06 -6.71 -0.77
N ASN A 23 -94.97 -7.64 -0.50
CA ASN A 23 -95.39 -8.64 -1.49
C ASN A 23 -96.06 -7.91 -2.68
N TYR A 24 -95.25 -7.66 -3.70
CA TYR A 24 -95.63 -6.83 -4.85
C TYR A 24 -96.82 -7.43 -5.61
N GLU A 25 -96.91 -8.77 -5.65
CA GLU A 25 -98.01 -9.47 -6.28
C GLU A 25 -99.32 -9.33 -5.49
N ALA A 26 -99.26 -9.30 -4.16
CA ALA A 26 -100.43 -8.99 -3.33
C ALA A 26 -100.89 -7.52 -3.47
N VAL A 27 -99.93 -6.58 -3.57
CA VAL A 27 -100.23 -5.16 -3.81
C VAL A 27 -100.86 -4.96 -5.20
N LEU A 28 -100.33 -5.61 -6.24
CA LEU A 28 -100.91 -5.58 -7.58
C LEU A 28 -102.34 -6.14 -7.62
N LYS A 29 -102.60 -7.27 -6.96
CA LYS A 29 -103.95 -7.87 -6.93
C LYS A 29 -104.98 -7.01 -6.20
N LEU A 30 -104.59 -6.36 -5.10
CA LEU A 30 -105.45 -5.40 -4.39
C LEU A 30 -105.80 -4.19 -5.29
N ILE A 31 -104.82 -3.70 -6.04
CA ILE A 31 -104.93 -2.60 -6.99
C ILE A 31 -105.82 -2.96 -8.20
N GLU A 32 -105.70 -4.19 -8.71
CA GLU A 32 -106.52 -4.72 -9.80
C GLU A 32 -107.98 -4.87 -9.37
N HIS A 33 -108.23 -5.35 -8.15
CA HIS A 33 -109.57 -5.40 -7.54
C HIS A 33 -110.20 -4.01 -7.41
N LEU A 34 -109.47 -3.02 -6.85
CA LEU A 34 -109.94 -1.64 -6.74
C LEU A 34 -110.23 -0.97 -8.10
N SER A 35 -109.54 -1.42 -9.16
CA SER A 35 -109.77 -0.97 -10.54
C SER A 35 -111.05 -1.56 -11.16
N LEU A 36 -111.58 -2.66 -10.61
CA LEU A 36 -112.83 -3.28 -11.05
C LEU A 36 -114.06 -2.76 -10.30
N GLU A 37 -113.89 -2.24 -9.09
CA GLU A 37 -114.99 -1.68 -8.28
C GLU A 37 -115.31 -0.20 -8.58
N CYS A 38 -114.37 0.55 -9.18
CA CYS A 38 -114.58 1.97 -9.52
C CYS A 38 -115.53 2.16 -10.71
N LYS A 39 -116.71 2.76 -10.42
CA LYS A 39 -117.76 3.06 -11.43
C LYS A 39 -117.67 4.46 -12.03
N ASP A 40 -116.87 5.34 -11.45
CA ASP A 40 -116.61 6.70 -11.96
C ASP A 40 -115.33 6.71 -12.81
N SER A 41 -115.40 7.26 -14.02
CA SER A 41 -114.28 7.33 -14.96
C SER A 41 -113.08 8.07 -14.40
N ASP A 42 -113.33 9.14 -13.64
CA ASP A 42 -112.28 10.03 -13.14
C ASP A 42 -111.51 9.40 -11.98
N SER A 43 -112.18 8.63 -11.13
CA SER A 43 -111.55 7.79 -10.09
C SER A 43 -110.75 6.64 -10.70
N LEU A 44 -111.31 5.94 -11.69
CA LEU A 44 -110.66 4.83 -12.37
C LEU A 44 -109.38 5.28 -13.10
N LEU A 45 -109.42 6.42 -13.80
CA LEU A 45 -108.26 6.99 -14.48
C LEU A 45 -107.14 7.35 -13.48
N LYS A 46 -107.47 7.99 -12.35
CA LYS A 46 -106.50 8.32 -11.29
C LYS A 46 -105.85 7.08 -10.67
N ILE A 47 -106.61 5.99 -10.51
CA ILE A 47 -106.06 4.69 -10.11
C ILE A 47 -105.11 4.19 -11.18
N GLN A 48 -105.54 4.11 -12.45
CA GLN A 48 -104.70 3.63 -13.55
C GLN A 48 -103.40 4.45 -13.72
N ASP A 49 -103.44 5.78 -13.63
CA ASP A 49 -102.23 6.63 -13.67
C ASP A 49 -101.29 6.33 -12.50
N THR A 50 -101.83 6.05 -11.32
CA THR A 50 -101.08 5.64 -10.13
C THR A 50 -100.44 4.26 -10.32
N ILE A 51 -101.12 3.31 -10.96
CA ILE A 51 -100.53 2.02 -11.37
C ILE A 51 -99.36 2.24 -12.32
N HIS A 52 -99.56 3.07 -13.35
CA HIS A 52 -98.55 3.35 -14.36
C HIS A 52 -97.37 4.16 -13.80
N SER A 53 -97.53 4.96 -12.75
CA SER A 53 -96.42 5.62 -12.05
C SER A 53 -95.63 4.65 -11.17
N TYR A 54 -96.28 3.81 -10.36
CA TYR A 54 -95.59 2.77 -9.56
C TYR A 54 -94.88 1.73 -10.43
N LYS A 55 -95.49 1.30 -11.54
CA LYS A 55 -94.88 0.36 -12.50
C LYS A 55 -93.60 0.94 -13.11
N ARG A 56 -93.60 2.22 -13.49
CA ARG A 56 -92.41 2.95 -13.97
C ARG A 56 -91.35 3.09 -12.86
N LEU A 57 -91.75 3.43 -11.63
CA LEU A 57 -90.84 3.55 -10.48
C LEU A 57 -90.13 2.22 -10.17
N ILE A 58 -90.85 1.10 -10.25
CA ILE A 58 -90.28 -0.24 -9.99
C ILE A 58 -89.38 -0.70 -11.13
N GLN A 59 -89.73 -0.42 -12.40
CA GLN A 59 -88.84 -0.63 -13.54
C GLN A 59 -87.55 0.19 -13.42
N PHE A 60 -87.66 1.46 -13.01
CA PHE A 60 -86.51 2.34 -12.76
C PHE A 60 -85.64 1.82 -11.60
N LYS A 61 -86.24 1.46 -10.46
CA LYS A 61 -85.51 0.89 -9.31
C LYS A 61 -84.85 -0.45 -9.64
N SER A 62 -85.51 -1.35 -10.36
CA SER A 62 -84.90 -2.61 -10.82
C SER A 62 -83.72 -2.36 -11.76
N SER A 63 -83.82 -1.38 -12.66
CA SER A 63 -82.71 -0.98 -13.54
C SER A 63 -81.54 -0.40 -12.75
N HIS A 64 -81.82 0.40 -11.72
CA HIS A 64 -80.81 0.95 -10.82
C HIS A 64 -80.14 -0.14 -9.95
N CYS A 65 -80.89 -1.13 -9.46
CA CYS A 65 -80.31 -2.27 -8.72
C CYS A 65 -79.35 -3.07 -9.61
N LYS A 66 -79.76 -3.41 -10.84
CA LYS A 66 -78.88 -4.08 -11.82
C LYS A 66 -77.60 -3.28 -12.14
N ALA A 67 -77.71 -1.95 -12.19
CA ALA A 67 -76.55 -1.07 -12.37
C ALA A 67 -75.64 -1.00 -11.13
N LEU A 68 -76.17 -1.19 -9.91
CA LEU A 68 -75.38 -1.34 -8.69
C LEU A 68 -74.74 -2.73 -8.59
N GLU A 69 -75.48 -3.80 -8.90
CA GLU A 69 -74.99 -5.18 -8.97
C GLU A 69 -73.79 -5.29 -9.92
N GLY A 70 -73.88 -4.67 -11.11
CA GLY A 70 -72.76 -4.59 -12.06
C GLY A 70 -71.55 -3.84 -11.52
N LYS A 71 -71.74 -2.74 -10.78
CA LYS A 71 -70.64 -1.99 -10.14
C LYS A 71 -70.00 -2.76 -8.99
N LEU A 72 -70.81 -3.44 -8.19
CA LEU A 72 -70.37 -4.27 -7.08
C LEU A 72 -69.53 -5.44 -7.59
N GLY A 73 -69.98 -6.12 -8.65
CA GLY A 73 -69.19 -7.15 -9.32
C GLY A 73 -67.87 -6.64 -9.91
N ILE A 74 -67.82 -5.40 -10.43
CA ILE A 74 -66.55 -4.78 -10.86
C ILE A 74 -65.61 -4.59 -9.66
N MET A 75 -66.11 -4.04 -8.55
CA MET A 75 -65.33 -3.84 -7.32
C MET A 75 -64.85 -5.17 -6.69
N GLU A 76 -65.65 -6.24 -6.72
CA GLU A 76 -65.25 -7.57 -6.26
C GLU A 76 -64.10 -8.15 -7.10
N ASN A 77 -64.14 -7.95 -8.43
CA ASN A 77 -63.04 -8.33 -9.32
C ASN A 77 -61.76 -7.49 -9.09
N GLU A 78 -61.91 -6.20 -8.75
CA GLU A 78 -60.77 -5.34 -8.36
C GLU A 78 -60.16 -5.76 -7.02
N VAL A 79 -60.98 -6.03 -6.00
CA VAL A 79 -60.54 -6.46 -4.66
C VAL A 79 -59.85 -7.83 -4.72
N THR A 80 -60.42 -8.81 -5.42
CA THR A 80 -59.79 -10.13 -5.61
C THR A 80 -58.50 -10.03 -6.42
N GLY A 81 -58.46 -9.16 -7.45
CA GLY A 81 -57.26 -8.86 -8.22
C GLY A 81 -56.14 -8.18 -7.41
N LEU A 82 -56.48 -7.34 -6.43
CA LEU A 82 -55.52 -6.73 -5.49
C LEU A 82 -55.02 -7.75 -4.45
N HIS A 83 -55.92 -8.56 -3.88
CA HIS A 83 -55.56 -9.59 -2.90
C HIS A 83 -54.60 -10.63 -3.50
N LYS A 84 -54.83 -11.05 -4.76
CA LYS A 84 -53.90 -11.92 -5.50
C LYS A 84 -52.50 -11.32 -5.63
N LYS A 85 -52.40 -10.03 -5.99
CA LYS A 85 -51.11 -9.32 -6.11
C LYS A 85 -50.39 -9.17 -4.76
N LEU A 86 -51.14 -9.03 -3.67
CA LEU A 86 -50.57 -8.98 -2.31
C LEU A 86 -49.91 -10.31 -1.94
N SER A 87 -50.62 -11.43 -2.12
CA SER A 87 -50.07 -12.78 -1.89
C SER A 87 -48.86 -13.08 -2.80
N GLU A 88 -48.90 -12.66 -4.07
CA GLU A 88 -47.74 -12.78 -4.98
C GLU A 88 -46.51 -11.99 -4.47
N ALA A 89 -46.72 -10.78 -3.94
CA ALA A 89 -45.65 -9.96 -3.37
C ALA A 89 -45.12 -10.51 -2.03
N GLU A 90 -45.97 -11.08 -1.19
CA GLU A 90 -45.59 -11.72 0.09
C GLU A 90 -44.74 -12.98 -0.14
N HIS A 91 -45.12 -13.83 -1.10
CA HIS A 91 -44.32 -14.99 -1.48
C HIS A 91 -42.94 -14.62 -2.03
N GLU A 92 -42.85 -13.59 -2.88
CA GLU A 92 -41.57 -13.12 -3.41
C GLU A 92 -40.71 -12.43 -2.34
N LYS A 93 -41.32 -11.71 -1.37
CA LYS A 93 -40.62 -11.19 -0.18
C LYS A 93 -39.99 -12.32 0.64
N ILE A 94 -40.74 -13.36 0.98
CA ILE A 94 -40.25 -14.50 1.76
C ILE A 94 -39.09 -15.20 1.05
N LYS A 95 -39.19 -15.36 -0.27
CA LYS A 95 -38.12 -15.90 -1.12
C LYS A 95 -36.85 -15.03 -1.06
N GLN A 96 -36.99 -13.71 -1.16
CA GLN A 96 -35.85 -12.78 -1.03
C GLN A 96 -35.22 -12.79 0.38
N GLU A 97 -36.02 -12.94 1.44
CA GLU A 97 -35.52 -13.09 2.81
C GLU A 97 -34.71 -14.38 3.00
N GLN A 98 -35.13 -15.49 2.37
CA GLN A 98 -34.36 -16.75 2.35
C GLN A 98 -33.07 -16.64 1.52
N GLU A 99 -33.11 -15.96 0.37
CA GLU A 99 -31.92 -15.68 -0.45
C GLU A 99 -30.91 -14.82 0.32
N LEU A 100 -31.37 -13.79 1.04
CA LEU A 100 -30.54 -12.95 1.92
C LEU A 100 -29.91 -13.76 3.06
N TYR A 101 -30.64 -14.68 3.69
CA TYR A 101 -30.08 -15.59 4.70
C TYR A 101 -28.95 -16.45 4.13
N ASN A 102 -29.18 -17.08 2.97
CA ASN A 102 -28.20 -17.92 2.29
C ASN A 102 -26.93 -17.13 1.93
N LEU A 103 -27.09 -15.92 1.38
CA LEU A 103 -25.98 -15.01 1.05
C LEU A 103 -25.21 -14.55 2.30
N ARG A 104 -25.88 -14.36 3.44
CA ARG A 104 -25.25 -13.97 4.71
C ARG A 104 -24.43 -15.12 5.31
N PHE A 105 -24.91 -16.36 5.19
CA PHE A 105 -24.15 -17.55 5.57
C PHE A 105 -22.91 -17.74 4.68
N ALA A 106 -23.08 -17.65 3.35
CA ALA A 106 -21.98 -17.76 2.40
C ALA A 106 -20.89 -16.68 2.62
N LEU A 107 -21.30 -15.43 2.86
CA LEU A 107 -20.38 -14.34 3.19
C LEU A 107 -19.56 -14.65 4.45
N LYS A 108 -20.20 -15.10 5.53
CA LYS A 108 -19.50 -15.46 6.77
C LYS A 108 -18.52 -16.62 6.57
N GLN A 109 -18.85 -17.61 5.74
CA GLN A 109 -17.92 -18.69 5.40
C GLN A 109 -16.69 -18.16 4.63
N GLU A 110 -16.89 -17.21 3.71
CA GLU A 110 -15.80 -16.63 2.92
C GLU A 110 -14.90 -15.69 3.74
N GLU A 111 -15.47 -14.98 4.72
CA GLU A 111 -14.70 -14.18 5.69
C GLU A 111 -13.73 -15.05 6.52
N GLU A 112 -14.15 -16.23 6.96
CA GLU A 112 -13.26 -17.16 7.67
C GLU A 112 -12.21 -17.79 6.73
N LYS A 113 -12.56 -18.12 5.48
CA LYS A 113 -11.55 -18.56 4.48
C LYS A 113 -10.49 -17.48 4.26
N ARG A 114 -10.90 -16.22 4.14
CA ARG A 114 -9.98 -15.09 3.97
C ARG A 114 -9.04 -14.93 5.17
N LYS A 115 -9.56 -14.93 6.41
CA LYS A 115 -8.73 -14.90 7.63
C LYS A 115 -7.69 -16.02 7.66
N ASN A 116 -8.08 -17.23 7.27
CA ASN A 116 -7.18 -18.38 7.19
C ASN A 116 -6.09 -18.18 6.11
N ALA A 117 -6.45 -17.65 4.94
CA ALA A 117 -5.49 -17.32 3.88
C ALA A 117 -4.52 -16.20 4.30
N ASP A 118 -5.03 -15.13 4.92
CA ASP A 118 -4.22 -14.02 5.45
C ASP A 118 -3.23 -14.52 6.53
N TRP A 119 -3.66 -15.42 7.41
CA TRP A 119 -2.81 -16.05 8.42
C TRP A 119 -1.70 -16.92 7.81
N VAL A 120 -2.02 -17.76 6.81
CA VAL A 120 -1.03 -18.56 6.07
C VAL A 120 -0.03 -17.65 5.35
N TYR A 121 -0.51 -16.57 4.72
CA TYR A 121 0.33 -15.60 4.02
C TYR A 121 1.33 -14.90 4.95
N GLU A 122 0.87 -14.30 6.06
CA GLU A 122 1.79 -13.66 7.02
C GLU A 122 2.73 -14.69 7.68
N LYS A 123 2.30 -15.96 7.87
CA LYS A 123 3.18 -17.00 8.41
C LYS A 123 4.31 -17.39 7.46
N ILE A 124 4.03 -17.54 6.16
CA ILE A 124 5.04 -17.79 5.12
C ILE A 124 5.98 -16.58 4.98
N LYS A 125 5.41 -15.37 4.99
CA LYS A 125 6.13 -14.10 4.89
C LYS A 125 7.10 -13.89 6.08
N GLU A 126 6.75 -14.31 7.29
CA GLU A 126 7.68 -14.31 8.43
C GLU A 126 8.81 -15.33 8.24
N GLN A 127 8.51 -16.57 7.80
CA GLN A 127 9.55 -17.57 7.53
C GLN A 127 10.53 -17.10 6.44
N LEU A 128 10.06 -16.32 5.45
CA LEU A 128 10.93 -15.67 4.46
C LEU A 128 11.82 -14.59 5.10
N ARG A 129 11.28 -13.73 5.98
CA ARG A 129 12.07 -12.75 6.76
C ARG A 129 13.13 -13.43 7.63
N GLU A 130 12.78 -14.51 8.32
CA GLU A 130 13.72 -15.32 9.12
C GLU A 130 14.85 -15.89 8.26
N LYS A 131 14.53 -16.41 7.07
CA LYS A 131 15.51 -16.98 6.13
C LYS A 131 16.42 -15.94 5.50
N GLU A 132 15.87 -14.79 5.12
CA GLU A 132 16.65 -13.64 4.65
C GLU A 132 17.61 -13.15 5.76
N ALA A 133 17.14 -13.06 7.00
CA ALA A 133 17.96 -12.69 8.15
C ALA A 133 19.06 -13.73 8.49
N GLN A 134 18.82 -15.02 8.21
CA GLN A 134 19.85 -16.07 8.31
C GLN A 134 20.93 -15.89 7.22
N TYR A 135 20.52 -15.76 5.95
CA TYR A 135 21.43 -15.54 4.83
C TYR A 135 22.27 -14.26 4.99
N ASN A 136 21.65 -13.16 5.43
CA ASN A 136 22.35 -11.89 5.69
C ASN A 136 23.36 -11.97 6.86
N LYS A 137 23.24 -12.93 7.78
CA LYS A 137 24.29 -13.22 8.78
C LYS A 137 25.43 -14.02 8.14
N GLU A 138 25.12 -15.03 7.33
CA GLU A 138 26.10 -15.86 6.63
C GLU A 138 26.98 -15.02 5.69
N VAL A 139 26.39 -14.12 4.88
CA VAL A 139 27.11 -13.19 4.00
C VAL A 139 28.10 -12.32 4.79
N LYS A 140 27.71 -11.81 5.96
CA LYS A 140 28.60 -11.01 6.84
C LYS A 140 29.73 -11.83 7.44
N VAL A 141 29.52 -13.11 7.72
CA VAL A 141 30.59 -14.03 8.15
C VAL A 141 31.54 -14.34 7.00
N LYS A 142 31.00 -14.63 5.81
CA LYS A 142 31.77 -14.89 4.58
C LYS A 142 32.69 -13.71 4.22
N GLN A 143 32.18 -12.47 4.28
CA GLN A 143 32.98 -11.26 4.05
C GLN A 143 34.14 -11.13 5.06
N LYS A 144 33.91 -11.41 6.35
CA LYS A 144 34.98 -11.39 7.38
C LYS A 144 36.03 -12.47 7.13
N LEU A 145 35.61 -13.68 6.77
CA LEU A 145 36.53 -14.77 6.42
C LEU A 145 37.33 -14.46 5.16
N GLU A 146 36.71 -13.84 4.16
CA GLU A 146 37.39 -13.42 2.93
C GLU A 146 38.49 -12.38 3.20
N ILE A 147 38.22 -11.39 4.06
CA ILE A 147 39.24 -10.44 4.52
C ILE A 147 40.37 -11.20 5.25
N ARG A 148 40.05 -12.09 6.19
CA ARG A 148 41.04 -12.86 6.95
C ARG A 148 41.91 -13.77 6.08
N VAL A 149 41.35 -14.35 5.02
CA VAL A 149 42.12 -15.14 4.05
C VAL A 149 43.10 -14.25 3.28
N ARG A 150 42.70 -13.04 2.87
CA ARG A 150 43.60 -12.07 2.22
C ARG A 150 44.71 -11.59 3.15
N GLU A 151 44.42 -11.39 4.45
CA GLU A 151 45.44 -11.06 5.47
C GLU A 151 46.50 -12.16 5.57
N LEU A 152 46.08 -13.41 5.79
CA LEU A 152 46.98 -14.56 5.92
C LEU A 152 47.81 -14.82 4.65
N ASP A 153 47.25 -14.56 3.47
CA ASP A 153 47.96 -14.69 2.19
C ASP A 153 49.05 -13.62 2.01
N LEU A 154 48.86 -12.41 2.57
CA LEU A 154 49.90 -11.36 2.65
C LEU A 154 50.98 -11.67 3.69
N GLU A 155 50.59 -12.20 4.86
CA GLU A 155 51.52 -12.71 5.88
C GLU A 155 52.40 -13.83 5.30
N LEU A 156 51.80 -14.80 4.62
CA LEU A 156 52.50 -15.92 3.98
C LEU A 156 53.52 -15.44 2.92
N LYS A 157 53.13 -14.51 2.04
CA LYS A 157 54.04 -13.89 1.07
C LYS A 157 55.21 -13.16 1.74
N THR A 158 54.95 -12.51 2.87
CA THR A 158 55.98 -11.83 3.67
C THR A 158 56.95 -12.82 4.32
N VAL A 159 56.44 -13.92 4.89
CA VAL A 159 57.25 -15.01 5.47
C VAL A 159 58.11 -15.69 4.40
N ILE A 160 57.56 -15.97 3.21
CA ILE A 160 58.31 -16.54 2.08
C ILE A 160 59.46 -15.61 1.66
N ASN A 161 59.19 -14.31 1.51
CA ASN A 161 60.22 -13.32 1.16
C ASN A 161 61.32 -13.22 2.23
N ASN A 162 60.97 -13.30 3.51
CA ASN A 162 61.94 -13.30 4.61
C ASN A 162 62.76 -14.61 4.67
N LEU A 163 62.13 -15.76 4.44
CA LEU A 163 62.81 -17.06 4.35
C LEU A 163 63.82 -17.09 3.20
N ASN A 164 63.50 -16.49 2.06
CA ASN A 164 64.43 -16.40 0.92
C ASN A 164 65.64 -15.52 1.26
N LYS A 165 65.44 -14.34 1.87
CA LYS A 165 66.54 -13.49 2.37
C LYS A 165 67.43 -14.18 3.41
N VAL A 166 66.87 -15.04 4.26
CA VAL A 166 67.64 -15.85 5.22
C VAL A 166 68.45 -16.93 4.49
N LYS A 167 67.86 -17.63 3.50
CA LYS A 167 68.60 -18.60 2.68
C LYS A 167 69.78 -17.96 1.93
N GLU A 168 69.58 -16.76 1.37
CA GLU A 168 70.62 -15.98 0.70
C GLU A 168 71.78 -15.63 1.66
N ARG A 169 71.46 -15.08 2.84
CA ARG A 169 72.45 -14.76 3.88
C ARG A 169 73.25 -15.99 4.33
N ASN A 170 72.57 -17.10 4.63
CA ASN A 170 73.20 -18.35 5.03
C ASN A 170 74.06 -18.97 3.91
N GLY A 171 73.77 -18.64 2.64
CA GLY A 171 74.61 -18.98 1.49
C GLY A 171 75.91 -18.17 1.47
N ILE A 172 75.81 -16.85 1.63
CA ILE A 172 76.96 -15.93 1.69
C ILE A 172 77.86 -16.25 2.89
N GLU A 173 77.28 -16.49 4.07
CA GLU A 173 78.01 -16.87 5.29
C GLU A 173 78.78 -18.18 5.11
N ARG A 174 78.19 -19.17 4.43
CA ARG A 174 78.87 -20.43 4.09
C ARG A 174 80.02 -20.23 3.11
N GLN A 175 79.87 -19.34 2.13
CA GLN A 175 80.94 -18.97 1.20
C GLN A 175 82.10 -18.28 1.94
N LEU A 176 81.80 -17.32 2.81
CA LEU A 176 82.80 -16.63 3.62
C LEU A 176 83.57 -17.59 4.54
N LEU A 177 82.89 -18.55 5.17
CA LEU A 177 83.54 -19.59 5.99
C LEU A 177 84.46 -20.50 5.14
N GLN A 178 84.07 -20.82 3.91
CA GLN A 178 84.93 -21.57 2.98
C GLN A 178 86.17 -20.75 2.57
N GLU A 179 86.03 -19.46 2.27
CA GLU A 179 87.17 -18.58 1.98
C GLU A 179 88.11 -18.42 3.17
N GLN A 180 87.58 -18.28 4.39
CA GLN A 180 88.39 -18.21 5.61
C GLN A 180 89.18 -19.51 5.84
N ASN A 181 88.55 -20.68 5.68
CA ASN A 181 89.23 -21.97 5.80
C ASN A 181 90.33 -22.15 4.75
N VAL A 182 90.10 -21.70 3.50
CA VAL A 182 91.13 -21.69 2.44
C VAL A 182 92.29 -20.75 2.79
N ARG A 183 92.01 -19.58 3.39
CA ARG A 183 93.06 -18.64 3.83
C ARG A 183 93.90 -19.22 4.97
N ILE A 184 93.27 -19.81 5.99
CA ILE A 184 93.97 -20.47 7.10
C ILE A 184 94.91 -21.56 6.56
N LEU A 185 94.46 -22.36 5.59
CA LEU A 185 95.29 -23.38 4.94
C LEU A 185 96.46 -22.76 4.15
N GLN A 186 96.27 -21.61 3.49
CA GLN A 186 97.35 -20.89 2.81
C GLN A 186 98.38 -20.32 3.79
N ASP A 187 97.93 -19.73 4.89
CA ASP A 187 98.80 -19.21 5.96
C ASP A 187 99.59 -20.35 6.64
N GLU A 188 98.96 -21.51 6.87
CA GLU A 188 99.61 -22.72 7.39
C GLU A 188 100.65 -23.28 6.40
N ILE A 189 100.36 -23.29 5.09
CA ILE A 189 101.33 -23.67 4.05
C ILE A 189 102.53 -22.72 4.06
N LEU A 190 102.32 -21.40 4.16
CA LEU A 190 103.39 -20.40 4.24
C LEU A 190 104.22 -20.54 5.52
N ALA A 191 103.60 -20.79 6.67
CA ALA A 191 104.29 -21.05 7.93
C ALA A 191 105.17 -22.32 7.84
N ASN A 192 104.65 -23.39 7.24
CA ASN A 192 105.40 -24.63 6.98
C ASN A 192 106.57 -24.42 5.98
N GLN A 193 106.39 -23.59 4.95
CA GLN A 193 107.48 -23.22 4.04
C GLN A 193 108.57 -22.42 4.76
N LEU A 194 108.20 -21.45 5.61
CA LEU A 194 109.15 -20.68 6.41
C LEU A 194 109.88 -21.55 7.44
N HIS A 195 109.21 -22.54 8.03
CA HIS A 195 109.84 -23.53 8.90
C HIS A 195 110.88 -24.35 8.13
N LYS A 196 110.53 -24.88 6.96
CA LYS A 196 111.47 -25.64 6.10
C LYS A 196 112.64 -24.77 5.63
N GLN A 197 112.41 -23.48 5.35
CA GLN A 197 113.50 -22.55 5.01
C GLN A 197 114.46 -22.33 6.18
N LYS A 198 113.96 -22.26 7.42
CA LYS A 198 114.79 -22.20 8.63
C LYS A 198 115.56 -23.51 8.87
N GLU A 199 114.93 -24.66 8.68
CA GLU A 199 115.59 -25.98 8.77
C GLU A 199 116.69 -26.14 7.72
N LEU A 200 116.42 -25.79 6.47
CA LEU A 200 117.42 -25.79 5.39
C LEU A 200 118.57 -24.82 5.71
N LYS A 201 118.30 -23.66 6.30
CA LYS A 201 119.35 -22.73 6.73
C LYS A 201 120.21 -23.32 7.86
N MET A 202 119.61 -23.90 8.90
CA MET A 202 120.35 -24.57 9.97
C MET A 202 121.13 -25.80 9.45
N ALA A 203 120.58 -26.53 8.49
CA ALA A 203 121.27 -27.63 7.82
C ALA A 203 122.43 -27.12 6.95
N GLN A 204 122.29 -25.98 6.27
CA GLN A 204 123.34 -25.35 5.49
C GLN A 204 124.46 -24.80 6.40
N GLU A 205 124.13 -24.21 7.54
CA GLU A 205 125.08 -23.79 8.58
C GLU A 205 125.81 -25.02 9.17
N LYS A 206 125.12 -26.17 9.31
CA LYS A 206 125.70 -27.46 9.74
C LYS A 206 126.57 -28.14 8.67
N ILE A 207 126.23 -28.03 7.38
CA ILE A 207 127.05 -28.54 6.27
C ILE A 207 128.30 -27.65 6.07
N SER A 208 128.15 -26.33 6.21
CA SER A 208 129.27 -25.37 6.18
C SER A 208 130.27 -25.54 7.33
N SER A 209 129.92 -26.34 8.35
CA SER A 209 130.81 -26.73 9.45
C SER A 209 131.26 -28.20 9.38
N GLN A 210 130.97 -28.92 8.28
CA GLN A 210 131.40 -30.32 8.09
C GLN A 210 132.01 -30.64 6.71
N PHE A 211 131.79 -29.84 5.66
CA PHE A 211 132.33 -30.10 4.31
C PHE A 211 133.36 -29.06 3.84
N GLN A 212 134.55 -29.13 4.45
CA GLN A 212 135.77 -28.50 3.93
C GLN A 212 136.77 -29.53 3.34
N GLU A 213 136.51 -30.84 3.46
CA GLU A 213 137.44 -31.92 3.05
C GLU A 213 136.72 -33.16 2.44
N ALA A 214 136.51 -33.21 1.10
CA ALA A 214 136.37 -34.45 0.28
C ALA A 214 136.12 -34.17 -1.24
N LEU A 215 136.56 -35.07 -2.14
CA LEU A 215 136.62 -35.05 -3.64
C LEU A 215 136.38 -36.51 -4.16
N ASP A 216 136.22 -36.96 -5.43
CA ASP A 216 136.02 -36.47 -6.85
C ASP A 216 135.72 -37.75 -7.73
N GLN A 217 135.47 -37.84 -9.06
CA GLN A 217 134.77 -37.07 -10.14
C GLN A 217 134.78 -37.97 -11.44
N HIS A 218 133.79 -37.91 -12.37
CA HIS A 218 133.93 -38.14 -13.86
C HIS A 218 132.59 -38.03 -14.69
N GLN A 219 132.63 -38.24 -16.03
CA GLN A 219 131.73 -37.70 -17.13
C GLN A 219 130.71 -38.74 -17.76
N GLN A 220 129.97 -38.63 -18.91
CA GLN A 220 129.98 -37.78 -20.15
C GLN A 220 128.62 -37.71 -20.97
N GLU A 221 128.59 -37.86 -22.32
CA GLU A 221 127.45 -37.67 -23.31
C GLU A 221 126.72 -39.02 -23.75
N PRO A 222 125.96 -39.24 -24.89
CA PRO A 222 125.36 -38.45 -26.04
C PRO A 222 123.86 -38.84 -26.42
N LYS A 223 123.17 -38.65 -27.59
CA LYS A 223 122.90 -37.62 -28.67
C LYS A 223 121.56 -38.01 -29.45
N MET A 224 121.10 -37.34 -30.54
CA MET A 224 119.74 -37.51 -31.19
C MET A 224 119.64 -37.18 -32.72
N GLN A 225 118.76 -37.85 -33.53
CA GLN A 225 118.42 -37.47 -34.95
C GLN A 225 117.12 -38.11 -35.59
N ASP A 226 116.40 -37.33 -36.42
CA ASP A 226 115.58 -37.59 -37.67
C ASP A 226 114.16 -38.26 -37.84
N TYR A 227 113.50 -37.77 -38.92
CA TYR A 227 112.48 -38.30 -39.86
C TYR A 227 111.11 -38.90 -39.42
N ILE A 228 110.00 -38.30 -39.89
CA ILE A 228 109.01 -38.83 -40.87
C ILE A 228 107.82 -37.86 -41.00
N GLN A 229 107.57 -37.33 -42.21
CA GLN A 229 106.30 -36.68 -42.56
C GLN A 229 105.98 -36.90 -44.05
N LYS A 230 105.09 -37.84 -44.37
CA LYS A 230 104.48 -37.92 -45.71
C LYS A 230 103.10 -38.60 -45.67
N LEU A 231 102.15 -37.98 -46.36
CA LEU A 231 100.74 -38.35 -46.51
C LEU A 231 100.59 -39.64 -47.37
N GLY A 232 99.47 -40.36 -47.41
CA GLY A 232 98.17 -40.12 -46.76
C GLY A 232 96.99 -40.10 -47.75
N LEU A 233 96.64 -41.24 -48.36
CA LEU A 233 95.37 -41.44 -49.11
C LEU A 233 95.02 -42.94 -49.30
N GLU A 234 93.81 -43.17 -49.80
CA GLU A 234 93.17 -44.42 -50.27
C GLU A 234 92.44 -45.30 -49.24
N ASN A 235 91.13 -45.45 -49.44
CA ASN A 235 90.15 -46.16 -48.61
C ASN A 235 89.00 -46.69 -49.51
N CYS A 236 88.20 -47.65 -49.02
CA CYS A 236 86.99 -48.24 -49.62
C CYS A 236 87.17 -49.19 -50.84
N LYS A 237 86.99 -50.53 -50.65
CA LYS A 237 86.43 -51.42 -51.73
C LYS A 237 85.94 -52.86 -51.40
N LEU A 238 86.17 -53.47 -50.23
CA LEU A 238 85.93 -54.92 -50.02
C LEU A 238 84.76 -55.29 -49.07
N LYS A 239 83.53 -55.46 -49.60
CA LYS A 239 82.36 -55.99 -48.84
C LYS A 239 81.20 -56.47 -49.74
N ALA A 240 81.31 -57.60 -50.47
CA ALA A 240 80.31 -57.95 -51.51
C ALA A 240 79.89 -59.42 -51.76
N THR A 241 80.66 -60.46 -51.39
CA THR A 241 80.42 -61.83 -51.92
C THR A 241 80.17 -62.92 -50.87
N ALA A 242 79.09 -63.68 -51.07
CA ALA A 242 78.69 -64.86 -50.29
C ALA A 242 77.78 -65.80 -51.14
N ARG A 243 77.16 -66.82 -50.50
CA ARG A 243 75.79 -67.30 -50.82
C ARG A 243 75.55 -68.26 -52.01
N LYS A 244 76.51 -69.10 -52.45
CA LYS A 244 76.39 -69.86 -53.73
C LYS A 244 76.52 -71.41 -53.72
N GLN A 245 76.19 -72.11 -52.62
CA GLN A 245 76.56 -73.55 -52.46
C GLN A 245 75.50 -74.55 -51.90
N ALA A 246 74.20 -74.21 -51.80
CA ALA A 246 73.26 -74.96 -50.93
C ALA A 246 72.41 -76.12 -51.54
N GLU A 247 72.17 -76.17 -52.86
CA GLU A 247 70.92 -76.75 -53.40
C GLU A 247 70.94 -78.24 -53.84
N LYS A 248 71.99 -79.02 -53.53
CA LYS A 248 72.34 -80.22 -54.36
C LYS A 248 71.92 -81.62 -53.84
N ILE A 249 71.12 -81.75 -52.77
CA ILE A 249 71.03 -83.00 -51.98
C ILE A 249 69.67 -83.76 -52.07
N GLU A 250 68.58 -83.11 -52.48
CA GLU A 250 67.21 -83.56 -52.14
C GLU A 250 66.59 -84.70 -53.00
N GLN A 251 67.15 -85.00 -54.18
CA GLN A 251 66.36 -85.60 -55.29
C GLN A 251 66.03 -87.12 -55.22
N LEU A 252 66.74 -87.93 -54.43
CA LEU A 252 67.26 -89.20 -55.00
C LEU A 252 66.56 -90.55 -54.70
N LYS A 253 65.53 -90.69 -53.86
CA LYS A 253 64.88 -92.00 -53.57
C LYS A 253 63.37 -91.90 -53.29
N LYS A 254 62.56 -92.83 -53.85
CA LYS A 254 61.07 -92.84 -53.66
C LYS A 254 60.30 -94.16 -53.95
N ASN A 255 60.87 -95.19 -54.62
CA ASN A 255 60.06 -96.19 -55.37
C ASN A 255 60.35 -97.68 -55.01
N LEU A 256 59.49 -98.42 -54.27
CA LEU A 256 59.47 -99.92 -54.26
C LEU A 256 58.28 -100.63 -53.54
N VAL A 257 57.01 -100.19 -53.59
CA VAL A 257 55.91 -100.84 -52.81
C VAL A 257 54.55 -100.90 -53.54
N SER A 258 54.17 -102.06 -54.08
CA SER A 258 52.78 -102.38 -54.52
C SER A 258 52.66 -103.82 -55.04
N GLU A 259 51.68 -104.61 -54.61
CA GLU A 259 51.18 -105.77 -55.40
C GLU A 259 49.84 -106.37 -54.88
N ILE A 260 49.84 -107.03 -53.72
CA ILE A 260 48.78 -107.98 -53.33
C ILE A 260 47.65 -107.36 -52.49
N LEU A 261 46.40 -107.56 -52.91
CA LEU A 261 45.15 -107.41 -52.13
C LEU A 261 44.01 -108.21 -52.81
N ASN A 262 42.86 -108.38 -52.16
CA ASN A 262 41.72 -109.13 -52.71
C ASN A 262 40.40 -108.54 -52.17
N ASP A 263 39.73 -107.72 -52.97
CA ASP A 263 39.02 -106.56 -52.42
C ASP A 263 37.51 -106.70 -52.21
N ASP A 264 36.79 -107.49 -53.02
CA ASP A 264 35.32 -107.37 -53.14
C ASP A 264 34.53 -107.68 -51.85
N LEU A 265 34.83 -108.80 -51.17
CA LEU A 265 34.15 -109.17 -49.92
C LEU A 265 34.54 -108.23 -48.77
N THR A 266 35.82 -107.84 -48.72
CA THR A 266 36.36 -106.84 -47.78
C THR A 266 35.62 -105.51 -47.95
N ALA A 267 35.51 -105.00 -49.18
CA ALA A 267 34.82 -103.77 -49.51
C ALA A 267 33.32 -103.83 -49.18
N LYS A 268 32.65 -104.97 -49.39
CA LYS A 268 31.23 -105.15 -49.03
C LYS A 268 31.01 -105.16 -47.52
N LEU A 269 31.87 -105.86 -46.76
CA LEU A 269 31.80 -105.87 -45.29
C LEU A 269 32.12 -104.48 -44.71
N GLU A 270 33.17 -103.81 -45.20
CA GLU A 270 33.52 -102.45 -44.79
C GLU A 270 32.43 -101.43 -45.17
N THR A 271 31.77 -101.59 -46.32
CA THR A 271 30.63 -100.76 -46.71
C THR A 271 29.43 -100.95 -45.76
N ALA A 272 29.13 -102.19 -45.36
CA ALA A 272 28.05 -102.48 -44.42
C ALA A 272 28.39 -101.99 -43.00
N SER A 273 29.62 -102.23 -42.54
CA SER A 273 30.18 -101.75 -41.26
C SER A 273 30.13 -100.23 -41.18
N SER A 274 30.62 -99.53 -42.22
CA SER A 274 30.61 -98.06 -42.32
C SER A 274 29.19 -97.49 -42.28
N LYS A 275 28.23 -98.13 -42.96
CA LYS A 275 26.81 -97.72 -42.92
C LYS A 275 26.19 -97.93 -41.53
N CYS A 276 26.51 -99.04 -40.86
CA CYS A 276 26.06 -99.29 -39.49
C CYS A 276 26.66 -98.26 -38.51
N LEU A 277 27.95 -97.97 -38.62
CA LEU A 277 28.66 -96.94 -37.85
C LEU A 277 28.08 -95.54 -38.08
N HIS A 278 27.71 -95.20 -39.32
CA HIS A 278 27.03 -93.94 -39.64
C HIS A 278 25.68 -93.84 -38.92
N LEU A 279 24.79 -94.83 -39.12
CA LEU A 279 23.46 -94.86 -38.53
C LEU A 279 23.51 -94.88 -36.99
N HIS A 280 24.52 -95.49 -36.38
CA HIS A 280 24.73 -95.45 -34.93
C HIS A 280 25.09 -94.04 -34.44
N LYS A 281 26.04 -93.36 -35.10
CA LYS A 281 26.39 -91.96 -34.80
C LYS A 281 25.21 -91.02 -35.01
N GLU A 282 24.45 -91.21 -36.09
CA GLU A 282 23.27 -90.43 -36.43
C GLU A 282 22.15 -90.60 -35.39
N ASN A 283 21.89 -91.83 -34.93
CA ASN A 283 20.96 -92.11 -33.83
C ASN A 283 21.45 -91.51 -32.49
N GLN A 284 22.76 -91.55 -32.21
CA GLN A 284 23.34 -90.90 -31.03
C GLN A 284 23.16 -89.37 -31.06
N LEU A 285 23.34 -88.74 -32.22
CA LEU A 285 23.07 -87.31 -32.43
C LEU A 285 21.57 -86.99 -32.24
N LEU A 286 20.67 -87.76 -32.84
CA LEU A 286 19.21 -87.60 -32.66
C LEU A 286 18.77 -87.75 -31.18
N GLN A 287 19.42 -88.63 -30.41
CA GLN A 287 19.17 -88.74 -28.97
C GLN A 287 19.67 -87.51 -28.20
N GLN A 288 20.83 -86.97 -28.56
CA GLN A 288 21.36 -85.72 -27.99
C GLN A 288 20.45 -84.53 -28.33
N GLU A 289 19.96 -84.44 -29.57
CA GLU A 289 18.99 -83.44 -30.02
C GLU A 289 17.67 -83.56 -29.26
N LEU A 290 17.13 -84.78 -29.09
CA LEU A 290 15.90 -85.05 -28.34
C LEU A 290 16.02 -84.63 -26.86
N LEU A 291 17.18 -84.85 -26.24
CA LEU A 291 17.48 -84.34 -24.90
C LEU A 291 17.54 -82.80 -24.89
N SER A 292 18.19 -82.18 -25.88
CA SER A 292 18.23 -80.72 -26.02
C SER A 292 16.83 -80.14 -26.16
N MET A 293 15.98 -80.74 -27.01
CA MET A 293 14.59 -80.35 -27.24
C MET A 293 13.74 -80.45 -25.97
N LYS A 294 13.93 -81.49 -25.15
CA LYS A 294 13.30 -81.59 -23.81
C LYS A 294 13.74 -80.45 -22.87
N THR A 295 14.98 -79.97 -22.95
CA THR A 295 15.39 -78.77 -22.17
C THR A 295 14.78 -77.48 -22.71
N ILE A 296 14.69 -77.34 -24.04
CA ILE A 296 14.05 -76.19 -24.71
C ILE A 296 12.55 -76.15 -24.35
N GLN A 297 11.84 -77.26 -24.45
CA GLN A 297 10.42 -77.39 -24.06
C GLN A 297 10.19 -76.95 -22.60
N LYS A 298 11.05 -77.35 -21.67
CA LYS A 298 11.01 -76.90 -20.26
C LYS A 298 11.26 -75.39 -20.11
N LYS A 299 12.12 -74.79 -20.93
CA LYS A 299 12.31 -73.32 -21.00
C LYS A 299 11.08 -72.63 -21.58
N CYS A 300 10.50 -73.15 -22.66
CA CYS A 300 9.29 -72.62 -23.29
C CYS A 300 8.08 -72.61 -22.34
N GLU A 301 7.84 -73.68 -21.58
CA GLU A 301 6.74 -73.71 -20.59
C GLU A 301 6.99 -72.77 -19.40
N LYS A 302 8.25 -72.55 -18.98
CA LYS A 302 8.57 -71.46 -18.03
C LYS A 302 8.25 -70.10 -18.63
N LEU A 303 8.73 -69.80 -19.84
CA LEU A 303 8.47 -68.53 -20.53
C LEU A 303 6.97 -68.28 -20.75
N LYS A 304 6.20 -69.32 -21.09
CA LYS A 304 4.74 -69.27 -21.23
C LYS A 304 4.02 -68.95 -19.92
N LYS A 305 4.52 -69.43 -18.77
CA LYS A 305 4.03 -69.04 -17.44
C LYS A 305 4.39 -67.59 -17.09
N HIS A 306 5.61 -67.13 -17.42
CA HIS A 306 5.99 -65.72 -17.23
C HIS A 306 5.20 -64.78 -18.14
N LYS A 307 5.00 -65.14 -19.42
CA LYS A 307 4.16 -64.38 -20.36
C LYS A 307 2.75 -64.17 -19.83
N ARG A 308 2.08 -65.23 -19.33
CA ARG A 308 0.75 -65.11 -18.70
C ARG A 308 0.71 -64.18 -17.49
N LYS A 309 1.78 -64.15 -16.67
CA LYS A 309 1.87 -63.20 -15.55
C LYS A 309 1.98 -61.76 -16.05
N LEU A 310 2.87 -61.51 -17.01
CA LEU A 310 3.03 -60.18 -17.63
C LEU A 310 1.74 -59.74 -18.35
N GLU A 311 1.03 -60.66 -19.01
CA GLU A 311 -0.28 -60.39 -19.61
C GLU A 311 -1.32 -59.96 -18.55
N GLN A 312 -1.38 -60.65 -17.41
CA GLN A 312 -2.24 -60.27 -16.29
C GLN A 312 -1.82 -58.93 -15.64
N GLU A 313 -0.52 -58.69 -15.48
CA GLU A 313 0.02 -57.43 -14.95
C GLU A 313 -0.31 -56.26 -15.89
N ILE A 314 -0.22 -56.45 -17.21
CA ILE A 314 -0.65 -55.46 -18.21
C ILE A 314 -2.17 -55.20 -18.14
N VAL A 315 -3.00 -56.21 -17.93
CA VAL A 315 -4.45 -56.04 -17.74
C VAL A 315 -4.74 -55.27 -16.45
N ASN A 316 -4.11 -55.64 -15.34
CA ASN A 316 -4.28 -54.97 -14.05
C ASN A 316 -3.83 -53.50 -14.12
N LEU A 317 -2.70 -53.21 -14.77
CA LEU A 317 -2.21 -51.85 -15.00
C LEU A 317 -3.16 -51.04 -15.90
N LYS A 318 -3.74 -51.65 -16.94
CA LYS A 318 -4.76 -50.98 -17.78
C LYS A 318 -5.99 -50.59 -16.97
N VAL A 319 -6.56 -51.49 -16.19
CA VAL A 319 -7.72 -51.20 -15.33
C VAL A 319 -7.38 -50.13 -14.28
N TYR A 320 -6.16 -50.16 -13.72
CA TYR A 320 -5.70 -49.13 -12.79
C TYR A 320 -5.53 -47.76 -13.46
N MET A 321 -4.95 -47.69 -14.66
CA MET A 321 -4.83 -46.45 -15.43
C MET A 321 -6.21 -45.92 -15.84
N GLU A 322 -7.11 -46.77 -16.33
CA GLU A 322 -8.48 -46.41 -16.72
C GLU A 322 -9.27 -45.86 -15.53
N LYS A 323 -9.19 -46.52 -14.37
CA LYS A 323 -9.74 -46.01 -13.11
C LYS A 323 -9.15 -44.63 -12.77
N ASN A 324 -7.83 -44.48 -12.78
CA ASN A 324 -7.18 -43.21 -12.45
C ASN A 324 -7.57 -42.09 -13.43
N MET A 325 -7.80 -42.38 -14.71
CA MET A 325 -8.27 -41.38 -15.68
C MET A 325 -9.71 -40.92 -15.38
N ILE A 326 -10.58 -41.82 -14.90
CA ILE A 326 -11.92 -41.47 -14.44
C ILE A 326 -11.85 -40.61 -13.16
N GLU A 327 -11.01 -40.99 -12.18
CA GLU A 327 -10.82 -40.21 -10.96
C GLU A 327 -10.19 -38.82 -11.24
N CYS A 328 -9.24 -38.72 -12.17
CA CYS A 328 -8.70 -37.44 -12.65
C CYS A 328 -9.78 -36.58 -13.33
N GLY A 329 -10.56 -37.13 -14.27
CA GLY A 329 -11.63 -36.39 -14.94
C GLY A 329 -12.71 -35.88 -13.98
N GLN A 330 -13.08 -36.68 -12.97
CA GLN A 330 -13.98 -36.26 -11.89
C GLN A 330 -13.35 -35.15 -11.03
N MET A 331 -12.07 -35.27 -10.67
CA MET A 331 -11.36 -34.25 -9.91
C MET A 331 -11.22 -32.92 -10.67
N GLU A 332 -10.95 -32.98 -11.97
CA GLU A 332 -10.91 -31.81 -12.86
C GLU A 332 -12.29 -31.17 -13.03
N GLN A 333 -13.37 -31.96 -13.15
CA GLN A 333 -14.74 -31.44 -13.14
C GLN A 333 -15.06 -30.73 -11.81
N TYR A 334 -14.81 -31.37 -10.66
CA TYR A 334 -15.08 -30.75 -9.36
C TYR A 334 -14.25 -29.47 -9.16
N LYS A 335 -12.98 -29.46 -9.58
CA LYS A 335 -12.14 -28.27 -9.57
C LYS A 335 -12.74 -27.16 -10.44
N TRP A 336 -13.14 -27.46 -11.67
CA TRP A 336 -13.73 -26.49 -12.59
C TRP A 336 -15.06 -25.94 -12.05
N GLU A 337 -15.93 -26.80 -11.50
CA GLU A 337 -17.17 -26.38 -10.86
C GLU A 337 -16.93 -25.46 -9.65
N ILE A 338 -15.93 -25.73 -8.81
CA ILE A 338 -15.59 -24.87 -7.66
C ILE A 338 -15.01 -23.54 -8.13
N GLU A 339 -14.10 -23.55 -9.11
CA GLU A 339 -13.56 -22.34 -9.71
C GLU A 339 -14.65 -21.49 -10.39
N GLU A 340 -15.59 -22.10 -11.09
CA GLU A 340 -16.65 -21.37 -11.78
C GLU A 340 -17.69 -20.80 -10.80
N LYS A 341 -18.11 -21.58 -9.79
CA LYS A 341 -18.99 -21.09 -8.72
C LYS A 341 -18.35 -19.93 -7.93
N THR A 342 -17.02 -19.97 -7.71
CA THR A 342 -16.31 -18.85 -7.04
C THR A 342 -16.13 -17.63 -7.95
N LYS A 343 -15.87 -17.80 -9.26
CA LYS A 343 -15.87 -16.70 -10.23
C LYS A 343 -17.24 -16.01 -10.31
N GLN A 344 -18.33 -16.77 -10.34
CA GLN A 344 -19.70 -16.25 -10.37
C GLN A 344 -20.05 -15.48 -9.10
N ALA A 345 -19.80 -16.06 -7.92
CA ALA A 345 -20.02 -15.38 -6.64
C ALA A 345 -19.18 -14.09 -6.50
N LEU A 346 -17.93 -14.08 -6.98
CA LEU A 346 -17.09 -12.88 -7.01
C LEU A 346 -17.65 -11.81 -7.97
N ALA A 347 -18.12 -12.20 -9.15
CA ALA A 347 -18.75 -11.28 -10.11
C ALA A 347 -20.06 -10.68 -9.57
N GLU A 348 -20.85 -11.43 -8.82
CA GLU A 348 -22.04 -10.94 -8.12
C GLU A 348 -21.68 -9.98 -6.98
N LYS A 349 -20.68 -10.30 -6.16
CA LYS A 349 -20.18 -9.40 -5.13
C LYS A 349 -19.60 -8.11 -5.72
N LEU A 350 -18.92 -8.18 -6.86
CA LEU A 350 -18.43 -7.00 -7.58
C LEU A 350 -19.58 -6.11 -8.10
N LYS A 351 -20.67 -6.70 -8.60
CA LYS A 351 -21.91 -5.96 -8.95
C LYS A 351 -22.53 -5.28 -7.73
N GLN A 352 -22.63 -5.99 -6.60
CA GLN A 352 -23.16 -5.44 -5.33
C GLN A 352 -22.31 -4.25 -4.82
N VAL A 353 -20.99 -4.37 -4.85
CA VAL A 353 -20.07 -3.27 -4.46
C VAL A 353 -20.17 -2.08 -5.42
N ASN A 354 -20.27 -2.31 -6.73
CA ASN A 354 -20.43 -1.23 -7.72
C ASN A 354 -21.74 -0.46 -7.49
N LEU A 355 -22.86 -1.16 -7.26
CA LEU A 355 -24.14 -0.53 -6.92
C LEU A 355 -24.10 0.26 -5.60
N PHE A 356 -23.39 -0.25 -4.58
CA PHE A 356 -23.16 0.49 -3.35
C PHE A 356 -22.35 1.78 -3.59
N LEU A 357 -21.25 1.72 -4.35
CA LEU A 357 -20.42 2.89 -4.66
C LEU A 357 -21.18 3.95 -5.48
N GLN A 358 -22.02 3.53 -6.44
CA GLN A 358 -22.92 4.44 -7.16
C GLN A 358 -23.94 5.11 -6.21
N THR A 359 -24.47 4.36 -5.24
CA THR A 359 -25.41 4.87 -4.24
C THR A 359 -24.73 5.88 -3.29
N GLN A 360 -23.49 5.59 -2.87
CA GLN A 360 -22.68 6.50 -2.06
C GLN A 360 -22.36 7.80 -2.82
N ALA A 361 -21.89 7.72 -4.08
CA ALA A 361 -21.58 8.89 -4.88
C ALA A 361 -22.82 9.80 -5.11
N ALA A 362 -24.00 9.20 -5.32
CA ALA A 362 -25.26 9.95 -5.43
C ALA A 362 -25.67 10.62 -4.10
N TYR A 363 -25.36 10.01 -2.96
CA TYR A 363 -25.58 10.62 -1.64
C TYR A 363 -24.59 11.76 -1.37
N GLU A 364 -23.32 11.60 -1.73
CA GLU A 364 -22.28 12.62 -1.57
C GLU A 364 -22.57 13.86 -2.43
N ASP A 365 -22.98 13.69 -3.70
CA ASP A 365 -23.44 14.80 -4.56
C ASP A 365 -24.65 15.54 -3.97
N LYS A 366 -25.64 14.82 -3.41
CA LYS A 366 -26.78 15.43 -2.74
C LYS A 366 -26.38 16.21 -1.48
N LEU A 367 -25.44 15.69 -0.70
CA LEU A 367 -24.93 16.34 0.50
C LEU A 367 -24.10 17.60 0.15
N GLU A 368 -23.31 17.55 -0.93
CA GLU A 368 -22.52 18.68 -1.39
C GLU A 368 -23.39 19.81 -1.96
N LYS A 369 -24.50 19.48 -2.63
CA LYS A 369 -25.54 20.47 -3.01
C LYS A 369 -26.12 21.18 -1.80
N LEU A 370 -26.45 20.45 -0.72
CA LEU A 370 -26.93 21.06 0.52
C LEU A 370 -25.89 22.01 1.16
N ARG A 371 -24.58 21.67 1.09
CA ARG A 371 -23.51 22.59 1.52
C ARG A 371 -23.48 23.86 0.67
N HIS A 372 -23.64 23.76 -0.64
CA HIS A 372 -23.66 24.91 -1.55
C HIS A 372 -24.87 25.82 -1.29
N GLU A 373 -26.05 25.24 -1.03
CA GLU A 373 -27.27 25.98 -0.65
C GLU A 373 -27.07 26.74 0.68
N GLN A 374 -26.53 26.08 1.72
CA GLN A 374 -26.24 26.70 3.01
C GLN A 374 -25.20 27.84 2.88
N ASN A 375 -24.10 27.60 2.17
CA ASN A 375 -23.06 28.60 1.94
C ASN A 375 -23.57 29.80 1.12
N ALA A 376 -24.47 29.58 0.16
CA ALA A 376 -25.13 30.65 -0.59
C ALA A 376 -26.05 31.48 0.32
N SER A 377 -26.85 30.84 1.19
CA SER A 377 -27.71 31.54 2.15
C SER A 377 -26.91 32.42 3.11
N VAL A 378 -25.84 31.88 3.71
CA VAL A 378 -24.97 32.62 4.64
C VAL A 378 -24.26 33.78 3.93
N ARG A 379 -23.82 33.58 2.68
CA ARG A 379 -23.28 34.65 1.84
C ARG A 379 -24.30 35.79 1.64
N THR A 380 -25.53 35.46 1.26
CA THR A 380 -26.58 36.48 1.03
C THR A 380 -26.93 37.24 2.31
N GLU A 381 -26.97 36.57 3.47
CA GLU A 381 -27.15 37.22 4.77
C GLU A 381 -26.01 38.20 5.10
N MET A 382 -24.75 37.80 4.87
CA MET A 382 -23.59 38.68 5.05
C MET A 382 -23.59 39.86 4.07
N GLU A 383 -23.95 39.66 2.80
CA GLU A 383 -24.03 40.71 1.77
C GLU A 383 -25.15 41.73 2.08
N LEU A 384 -26.26 41.30 2.68
CA LEU A 384 -27.29 42.20 3.22
C LEU A 384 -26.75 42.98 4.44
N ARG A 385 -26.12 42.29 5.40
CA ARG A 385 -25.60 42.93 6.61
C ARG A 385 -24.51 43.97 6.34
N ILE A 386 -23.67 43.74 5.34
CA ILE A 386 -22.68 44.71 4.86
C ILE A 386 -23.39 45.96 4.32
N ARG A 387 -24.38 45.79 3.44
CA ARG A 387 -25.15 46.90 2.84
C ARG A 387 -25.85 47.76 3.89
N ASP A 388 -26.43 47.14 4.92
CA ASP A 388 -27.05 47.87 6.03
C ASP A 388 -26.03 48.76 6.75
N LEU A 389 -24.87 48.20 7.11
CA LEU A 389 -23.78 48.90 7.80
C LEU A 389 -23.16 50.00 6.94
N GLU A 390 -23.00 49.78 5.63
CA GLU A 390 -22.59 50.81 4.67
C GLU A 390 -23.61 51.96 4.63
N SER A 391 -24.92 51.66 4.68
CA SER A 391 -25.96 52.69 4.69
C SER A 391 -25.95 53.53 5.97
N GLU A 392 -25.73 52.91 7.14
CA GLU A 392 -25.57 53.61 8.42
C GLU A 392 -24.29 54.46 8.46
N PHE A 393 -23.18 53.93 7.92
CA PHE A 393 -21.94 54.68 7.79
C PHE A 393 -22.11 55.91 6.88
N CYS A 394 -22.80 55.78 5.74
CA CYS A 394 -23.11 56.91 4.86
C CYS A 394 -23.98 57.98 5.55
N LYS A 395 -25.00 57.58 6.33
CA LYS A 395 -25.81 58.51 7.15
C LYS A 395 -24.93 59.27 8.14
N MET A 396 -24.15 58.56 8.95
CA MET A 396 -23.24 59.13 9.94
C MET A 396 -22.21 60.08 9.30
N LYS A 397 -21.63 59.68 8.16
CA LYS A 397 -20.68 60.50 7.40
C LYS A 397 -21.32 61.82 6.93
N SER A 398 -22.54 61.76 6.38
CA SER A 398 -23.27 62.96 5.96
C SER A 398 -23.59 63.92 7.12
N GLN A 399 -23.90 63.38 8.31
CA GLN A 399 -24.12 64.17 9.52
C GLN A 399 -22.82 64.86 9.99
N VAL A 400 -21.70 64.13 10.00
CA VAL A 400 -20.39 64.70 10.36
C VAL A 400 -19.98 65.83 9.40
N ASP A 401 -20.20 65.66 8.09
CA ASP A 401 -19.86 66.68 7.10
C ASP A 401 -20.78 67.91 7.21
N CYS A 402 -22.06 67.72 7.53
CA CYS A 402 -22.99 68.82 7.85
C CYS A 402 -22.53 69.61 9.08
N ASN A 403 -22.25 68.92 10.20
CA ASN A 403 -21.76 69.52 11.44
C ASN A 403 -20.44 70.28 11.21
N GLN A 404 -19.55 69.78 10.34
CA GLN A 404 -18.28 70.42 10.00
C GLN A 404 -18.50 71.74 9.23
N ILE A 405 -19.47 71.80 8.31
CA ILE A 405 -19.85 73.03 7.60
C ILE A 405 -20.45 74.05 8.58
N GLU A 406 -21.35 73.62 9.45
CA GLU A 406 -21.95 74.48 10.47
C GLU A 406 -20.90 75.08 11.43
N MET A 407 -19.96 74.25 11.90
CA MET A 407 -18.82 74.70 12.73
C MET A 407 -17.91 75.70 11.99
N GLU A 408 -17.71 75.57 10.69
CA GLU A 408 -16.93 76.54 9.91
C GLU A 408 -17.68 77.87 9.72
N ASN A 409 -19.01 77.81 9.48
CA ASN A 409 -19.86 79.01 9.43
C ASN A 409 -19.82 79.77 10.77
N TYR A 410 -19.87 79.08 11.91
CA TYR A 410 -19.73 79.71 13.23
C TYR A 410 -18.37 80.40 13.42
N LYS A 411 -17.26 79.82 12.96
CA LYS A 411 -15.94 80.50 12.98
C LYS A 411 -15.95 81.77 12.14
N GLN A 412 -16.52 81.73 10.94
CA GLN A 412 -16.58 82.90 10.04
C GLN A 412 -17.41 84.04 10.64
N LEU A 413 -18.60 83.72 11.20
CA LEU A 413 -19.45 84.69 11.88
C LEU A 413 -18.74 85.33 13.09
N TYR A 414 -18.03 84.54 13.90
CA TYR A 414 -17.23 85.05 15.03
C TYR A 414 -16.09 85.98 14.57
N LEU A 415 -15.38 85.62 13.51
CA LEU A 415 -14.32 86.45 12.94
C LEU A 415 -14.86 87.79 12.40
N GLU A 416 -16.05 87.79 11.78
CA GLU A 416 -16.70 89.03 11.33
C GLU A 416 -17.20 89.87 12.51
N GLU A 417 -17.77 89.24 13.56
CA GLU A 417 -18.15 89.94 14.78
C GLU A 417 -16.96 90.66 15.43
N VAL A 418 -15.79 90.02 15.47
CA VAL A 418 -14.54 90.63 15.96
C VAL A 418 -14.10 91.83 15.11
N LYS A 419 -14.24 91.78 13.78
CA LYS A 419 -13.99 92.94 12.89
C LYS A 419 -14.96 94.09 13.20
N ILE A 420 -16.26 93.78 13.33
CA ILE A 420 -17.31 94.76 13.64
C ILE A 420 -17.04 95.42 14.99
N ARG A 421 -16.79 94.63 16.05
CA ARG A 421 -16.43 95.11 17.40
C ARG A 421 -15.20 96.02 17.37
N LYS A 422 -14.14 95.64 16.63
CA LYS A 422 -12.94 96.48 16.44
C LYS A 422 -13.25 97.80 15.73
N SER A 423 -14.07 97.77 14.67
CA SER A 423 -14.49 98.99 13.95
C SER A 423 -15.33 99.93 14.82
N LEU A 424 -16.17 99.38 15.70
CA LEU A 424 -17.01 100.13 16.62
C LEU A 424 -16.19 100.74 17.76
N SER A 425 -15.23 99.99 18.31
CA SER A 425 -14.26 100.48 19.31
C SER A 425 -13.43 101.65 18.75
N ASN A 426 -12.96 101.55 17.50
CA ASN A 426 -12.27 102.66 16.84
C ASN A 426 -13.16 103.90 16.68
N LYS A 427 -14.44 103.73 16.27
CA LYS A 427 -15.42 104.83 16.18
C LYS A 427 -15.66 105.48 17.55
N LEU A 428 -15.81 104.67 18.60
CA LEU A 428 -16.01 105.12 19.97
C LEU A 428 -14.81 105.95 20.47
N SER A 429 -13.58 105.44 20.27
CA SER A 429 -12.34 106.15 20.61
C SER A 429 -12.23 107.52 19.92
N ILE A 430 -12.62 107.63 18.64
CA ILE A 430 -12.67 108.91 17.92
C ILE A 430 -13.74 109.85 18.52
N THR A 431 -14.88 109.34 18.96
CA THR A 431 -15.89 110.17 19.65
C THR A 431 -15.44 110.59 21.05
N ASP A 432 -14.74 109.74 21.79
CA ASP A 432 -14.18 110.07 23.11
C ASP A 432 -13.06 111.11 23.01
N GLU A 433 -12.20 111.03 22.00
CA GLU A 433 -11.17 112.03 21.73
C GLU A 433 -11.79 113.39 21.36
N ARG A 434 -12.85 113.38 20.55
CA ARG A 434 -13.65 114.59 20.24
C ARG A 434 -14.34 115.15 21.48
N LEU A 435 -14.92 114.30 22.32
CA LEU A 435 -15.56 114.69 23.58
C LEU A 435 -14.55 115.27 24.57
N ALA A 436 -13.35 114.69 24.67
CA ALA A 436 -12.25 115.23 25.46
C ALA A 436 -11.78 116.61 24.94
N LYS A 437 -11.70 116.79 23.62
CA LYS A 437 -11.42 118.09 22.97
C LYS A 437 -12.51 119.14 23.23
N VAL A 438 -13.79 118.75 23.29
CA VAL A 438 -14.89 119.66 23.70
C VAL A 438 -14.84 119.96 25.21
N LYS A 439 -14.63 118.94 26.05
CA LYS A 439 -14.57 119.06 27.52
C LYS A 439 -13.39 119.94 27.98
N THR A 440 -12.25 119.88 27.30
CA THR A 440 -11.10 120.75 27.57
C THR A 440 -11.36 122.20 27.15
N LYS A 441 -11.99 122.44 25.99
CA LYS A 441 -12.45 123.79 25.60
C LYS A 441 -13.43 124.38 26.62
N LEU A 442 -14.45 123.63 27.03
CA LEU A 442 -15.41 124.05 28.06
C LEU A 442 -14.74 124.38 29.41
N LEU A 443 -13.70 123.64 29.79
CA LEU A 443 -12.89 123.92 30.98
C LEU A 443 -12.02 125.17 30.83
N GLN A 444 -11.54 125.48 29.63
CA GLN A 444 -10.82 126.71 29.31
C GLN A 444 -11.76 127.93 29.37
N GLU A 445 -12.95 127.85 28.77
CA GLU A 445 -13.99 128.89 28.88
C GLU A 445 -14.42 129.13 30.33
N ARG A 446 -14.57 128.05 31.13
CA ARG A 446 -14.83 128.17 32.58
C ARG A 446 -13.68 128.83 33.35
N LYS A 447 -12.42 128.64 32.94
CA LYS A 447 -11.27 129.35 33.54
C LYS A 447 -11.25 130.83 33.15
N GLN A 448 -11.56 131.17 31.91
CA GLN A 448 -11.67 132.56 31.45
C GLN A 448 -12.81 133.31 32.16
N ASN A 449 -13.99 132.71 32.28
CA ASN A 449 -15.09 133.28 33.08
C ASN A 449 -14.69 133.48 34.55
N ARG A 450 -14.00 132.51 35.18
CA ARG A 450 -13.51 132.63 36.57
C ARG A 450 -12.41 133.68 36.77
N THR A 451 -11.71 134.12 35.74
CA THR A 451 -10.69 135.19 35.84
C THR A 451 -11.28 136.59 35.64
N SER A 452 -12.59 136.71 35.40
CA SER A 452 -13.26 137.99 35.10
C SER A 452 -14.12 138.55 36.25
N GLN A 453 -14.13 137.93 37.45
CA GLN A 453 -15.01 138.33 38.56
C GLN A 453 -14.31 138.32 39.93
N TYR A 454 -13.73 139.46 40.32
CA TYR A 454 -13.37 139.78 41.70
C TYR A 454 -13.55 141.29 41.98
N SER A 455 -14.76 141.66 42.42
CA SER A 455 -15.05 142.91 43.14
C SER A 455 -16.33 142.71 43.96
N THR A 456 -16.40 143.29 45.16
CA THR A 456 -17.56 143.22 46.09
C THR A 456 -17.77 141.85 46.77
N ILE A 457 -16.72 141.40 47.45
CA ILE A 457 -16.68 141.16 48.91
C ILE A 457 -18.01 141.45 49.67
N ASP A 458 -18.47 140.66 50.63
CA ASP A 458 -18.19 139.26 51.03
C ASP A 458 -19.33 138.81 51.96
N THR A 459 -19.97 137.67 51.65
CA THR A 459 -21.04 137.08 52.49
C THR A 459 -21.11 135.55 52.33
N ARG A 460 -20.08 134.82 52.75
CA ARG A 460 -20.33 133.46 53.27
C ARG A 460 -19.36 133.02 54.35
N SER A 461 -19.84 133.03 55.59
CA SER A 461 -19.13 132.46 56.74
C SER A 461 -18.89 130.96 56.56
N VAL A 462 -17.66 130.56 56.90
CA VAL A 462 -17.22 129.16 57.01
C VAL A 462 -17.78 128.54 58.29
N LEU A 463 -18.25 127.30 58.22
CA LEU A 463 -17.94 126.27 59.22
C LEU A 463 -18.29 124.86 58.71
N GLU A 464 -17.49 123.90 59.15
CA GLU A 464 -17.69 122.47 58.95
C GLU A 464 -18.72 121.92 59.95
N SER A 465 -19.42 120.84 59.62
CA SER A 465 -19.57 119.72 60.57
C SER A 465 -20.11 118.44 59.90
N THR A 466 -19.32 117.37 60.04
CA THR A 466 -19.71 116.01 60.44
C THR A 466 -21.12 115.50 60.10
N CYS A 467 -21.19 114.52 59.19
CA CYS A 467 -22.22 113.48 59.21
C CYS A 467 -21.57 112.10 59.05
N GLN A 468 -21.03 111.57 60.16
CA GLN A 468 -20.59 110.18 60.25
C GLN A 468 -21.79 109.28 60.60
N ARG A 469 -22.26 108.46 59.66
CA ARG A 469 -22.99 107.23 59.97
C ARG A 469 -22.65 106.12 58.99
N ASP A 470 -21.84 105.19 59.49
CA ASP A 470 -21.61 103.86 58.93
C ASP A 470 -22.92 103.08 58.80
N LEU A 471 -23.05 102.32 57.70
CA LEU A 471 -23.79 101.07 57.66
C LEU A 471 -23.06 100.10 56.72
N SER A 472 -22.47 99.08 57.33
CA SER A 472 -21.52 98.18 56.67
C SER A 472 -22.15 97.14 55.74
N ASN A 473 -21.32 96.63 54.82
CA ASN A 473 -21.61 95.53 53.88
C ASN A 473 -22.44 94.37 54.46
N ARG A 474 -23.54 93.98 53.78
CA ARG A 474 -23.81 92.56 53.45
C ARG A 474 -24.98 92.30 52.49
N PHE A 475 -24.78 91.26 51.67
CA PHE A 475 -25.73 90.40 50.94
C PHE A 475 -26.61 90.94 49.77
N PHE A 476 -26.22 90.46 48.57
CA PHE A 476 -27.05 89.77 47.55
C PHE A 476 -28.23 90.49 46.87
N ILE A 477 -28.16 90.50 45.53
CA ILE A 477 -29.29 90.61 44.59
C ILE A 477 -29.20 89.38 43.65
N PRO A 478 -30.31 88.71 43.26
CA PRO A 478 -30.31 87.26 43.03
C PRO A 478 -30.06 86.81 41.58
N ARG A 479 -29.81 85.50 41.42
CA ARG A 479 -29.63 84.78 40.14
C ARG A 479 -30.53 83.55 40.08
N SER A 480 -31.76 83.68 39.56
CA SER A 480 -32.67 82.56 39.27
C SER A 480 -33.86 83.00 38.38
N PHE A 481 -34.66 82.02 37.94
CA PHE A 481 -35.81 82.10 37.03
C PHE A 481 -35.45 82.16 35.52
N SER A 482 -36.04 81.36 34.64
CA SER A 482 -36.92 80.18 34.84
C SER A 482 -36.78 79.21 33.65
N GLY A 483 -37.08 77.91 33.84
CA GLY A 483 -36.95 76.89 32.80
C GLY A 483 -37.04 75.44 33.32
N GLU A 484 -38.17 75.07 33.92
CA GLU A 484 -38.44 73.71 34.40
C GLU A 484 -39.06 72.79 33.32
N ASN A 485 -39.12 71.49 33.64
CA ASN A 485 -39.75 70.35 32.96
C ASN A 485 -38.82 69.54 32.04
N VAL A 486 -38.30 68.36 32.45
CA VAL A 486 -38.94 67.05 32.74
C VAL A 486 -38.99 66.15 31.48
N MET A 487 -38.23 65.05 31.48
CA MET A 487 -38.78 63.69 31.63
C MET A 487 -37.68 62.59 31.79
N VAL A 488 -37.75 61.83 32.88
CA VAL A 488 -37.18 60.47 33.13
C VAL A 488 -35.71 60.17 32.75
N PRO A 489 -34.84 59.90 33.75
CA PRO A 489 -33.69 59.00 33.60
C PRO A 489 -34.09 57.55 33.93
N THR A 490 -34.15 56.65 32.94
CA THR A 490 -34.48 55.23 33.21
C THR A 490 -33.24 54.45 33.62
N SER A 491 -33.35 53.81 34.78
CA SER A 491 -32.46 52.83 35.41
C SER A 491 -31.73 51.89 34.45
N ASN A 492 -30.41 51.76 34.65
CA ASN A 492 -29.64 50.51 34.93
C ASN A 492 -28.15 50.79 34.67
N LEU A 493 -27.39 51.21 35.69
CA LEU A 493 -26.74 50.31 36.67
C LEU A 493 -25.76 49.31 36.01
N TRP A 494 -24.67 49.83 35.45
CA TRP A 494 -23.51 49.02 35.07
C TRP A 494 -22.62 48.76 36.29
N HIS A 495 -22.72 47.55 36.85
CA HIS A 495 -21.71 46.98 37.74
C HIS A 495 -21.29 45.59 37.22
N SER A 496 -20.04 45.23 37.52
CA SER A 496 -19.31 44.12 36.92
C SER A 496 -19.95 42.75 37.11
N ILE A 497 -19.89 41.93 36.06
CA ILE A 497 -19.36 40.56 36.21
C ILE A 497 -18.20 40.42 35.22
N GLU A 498 -16.99 40.42 35.76
CA GLU A 498 -15.80 39.88 35.09
C GLU A 498 -15.36 38.64 35.89
N THR A 499 -14.72 37.67 35.24
CA THR A 499 -14.17 36.43 35.83
C THR A 499 -15.12 35.52 36.64
N THR A 500 -15.39 34.34 36.09
CA THR A 500 -15.27 33.09 36.86
C THR A 500 -14.26 32.19 36.16
N GLU A 501 -13.00 32.26 36.58
CA GLU A 501 -12.04 31.18 36.33
C GLU A 501 -12.32 29.98 37.25
N ASN A 502 -11.52 28.92 37.08
CA ASN A 502 -11.29 27.82 38.04
C ASN A 502 -12.40 26.73 38.11
N LEU A 503 -12.13 25.42 37.89
CA LEU A 503 -10.91 24.66 37.52
C LEU A 503 -11.36 23.50 36.56
N TYR A 504 -10.54 22.69 35.86
CA TYR A 504 -9.22 22.10 36.17
C TYR A 504 -8.39 21.71 34.92
N THR A 505 -7.07 21.93 35.01
CA THR A 505 -5.93 21.16 34.44
C THR A 505 -5.98 20.56 33.01
N VAL A 506 -5.18 21.18 32.13
CA VAL A 506 -4.23 20.55 31.18
C VAL A 506 -3.41 19.43 31.88
N PRO A 507 -3.01 18.29 31.24
CA PRO A 507 -2.62 18.14 29.83
C PRO A 507 -3.17 16.93 29.05
N SER A 508 -2.76 16.89 27.77
CA SER A 508 -2.56 15.69 26.97
C SER A 508 -2.10 14.48 27.78
N LEU A 509 -2.88 13.38 27.69
CA LEU A 509 -2.41 12.03 28.01
C LEU A 509 -2.72 11.11 26.84
N CYS A 510 -1.68 10.51 26.27
CA CYS A 510 -1.80 9.47 25.27
C CYS A 510 -2.30 8.18 25.95
N LEU A 511 -3.59 7.87 25.79
CA LEU A 511 -4.15 6.60 26.24
C LEU A 511 -3.72 5.48 25.28
N CYS A 512 -2.52 4.96 25.52
CA CYS A 512 -2.12 3.65 25.03
C CYS A 512 -3.13 2.62 25.55
N LEU A 513 -3.91 2.02 24.65
CA LEU A 513 -4.75 0.87 24.96
C LEU A 513 -3.86 -0.36 25.18
N SER A 514 -3.32 -0.48 26.40
CA SER A 514 -2.70 -1.70 26.91
C SER A 514 -3.78 -2.75 27.18
N VAL A 515 -4.34 -3.32 26.11
CA VAL A 515 -5.12 -4.56 26.21
C VAL A 515 -4.16 -5.66 26.63
N SER A 516 -4.38 -6.22 27.82
CA SER A 516 -3.52 -7.26 28.39
C SER A 516 -3.43 -8.47 27.46
N LEU A 517 -2.20 -8.83 27.05
CA LEU A 517 -1.97 -10.17 26.52
C LEU A 517 -2.08 -11.18 27.68
N SER A 518 -3.26 -11.80 27.79
CA SER A 518 -3.38 -13.09 28.47
C SER A 518 -2.64 -14.15 27.66
N LEU A 519 -1.33 -14.25 27.90
CA LEU A 519 -0.52 -15.39 27.46
C LEU A 519 -1.14 -16.68 28.03
N PRO A 520 -1.53 -17.65 27.19
CA PRO A 520 -1.77 -19.00 27.68
C PRO A 520 -0.42 -19.60 28.09
N THR A 521 -0.25 -19.91 29.37
CA THR A 521 0.84 -20.77 29.82
C THR A 521 0.66 -22.17 29.21
N PRO A 522 1.70 -22.78 28.62
CA PRO A 522 1.64 -24.19 28.29
C PRO A 522 1.56 -25.02 29.58
N MET A 523 0.67 -26.00 29.57
CA MET A 523 0.78 -27.22 30.37
C MET A 523 0.94 -28.38 29.39
N ASP A 524 1.65 -29.42 29.84
CA ASP A 524 2.13 -30.55 29.01
C ASP A 524 1.01 -31.44 28.42
#